data_AF-A0A6P1VY66-F1
#
_entry.id   AF-A0A6P1VY66-F1
#
_cell.length_a   1.000
_cell.length_b   1.000
_cell.length_c   1.000
_cell.angle_alpha   90.00
_cell.angle_beta   90.00
_cell.angle_gamma   90.00
#
_symmetry.space_group_name_H-M   'P 1'
#
loop_
_entity.id
_entity.type
_entity.pdbx_description
1 polymer ?
#
loop_
_entity_poly.entity_id
_entity_poly.type
_entity_poly.pdbx_seq_one_letter_code
_entity_poly.pdbx_strand_id
1 'polypeptide(L)'
;MKKSQLPLIIGGFVILILVLTNPGLEDHKAKVKASFRKEIKSAIASKTDQESAAAIFGQTLGTAFAETVIDHLITRDNYLLLSLTKLKFDGEPKVIGVGILGNVFITKKIDELHEESKQ
;
A
#
# COMPACT_ATOMS: atom_id res chain seq x y z
N MET A 1 -3.35 1.00 -43.36
CA MET A 1 -2.37 1.63 -42.44
C MET A 1 -0.96 1.34 -42.93
N LYS A 2 -0.07 2.34 -42.99
CA LYS A 2 1.35 2.10 -43.37
C LYS A 2 2.02 1.30 -42.24
N LYS A 3 2.85 0.29 -42.58
CA LYS A 3 3.54 -0.56 -41.59
C LYS A 3 4.36 0.24 -40.55
N SER A 4 4.82 1.45 -40.91
CA SER A 4 5.54 2.35 -39.99
C SER A 4 4.68 2.96 -38.87
N GLN A 5 3.35 2.96 -39.01
CA GLN A 5 2.41 3.54 -38.03
C GLN A 5 1.92 2.51 -37.01
N LEU A 6 2.07 1.21 -37.31
CA LEU A 6 1.64 0.12 -36.45
C LEU A 6 2.30 0.13 -35.05
N PRO A 7 3.63 0.28 -34.89
CA PRO A 7 4.25 0.30 -33.56
C PRO A 7 3.81 1.52 -32.74
N LEU A 8 3.54 2.65 -33.39
CA LEU A 8 3.13 3.89 -32.74
C LEU A 8 1.70 3.77 -32.16
N ILE A 9 0.81 3.12 -32.91
CA ILE A 9 -0.56 2.81 -32.47
C ILE A 9 -0.54 1.80 -31.32
N ILE A 10 0.26 0.73 -31.43
CA ILE A 10 0.41 -0.27 -30.37
C ILE A 10 0.97 0.39 -29.10
N GLY A 11 2.03 1.18 -29.22
CA GLY A 11 2.62 1.90 -28.09
C GLY A 11 1.64 2.87 -27.43
N GLY A 12 0.88 3.62 -28.23
CA GLY A 12 -0.17 4.50 -27.72
C GLY A 12 -1.26 3.73 -26.96
N PHE A 13 -1.66 2.56 -27.46
CA PHE A 13 -2.65 1.72 -26.79
C PHE A 13 -2.15 1.15 -25.46
N VAL A 14 -0.87 0.74 -25.40
CA VAL A 14 -0.23 0.27 -24.15
C VAL A 14 -0.17 1.38 -23.11
N ILE A 15 0.23 2.59 -23.52
CA ILE A 15 0.26 3.77 -22.63
C ILE A 15 -1.14 4.07 -22.11
N LEU A 16 -2.15 4.04 -22.98
CA LEU A 16 -3.54 4.29 -22.59
C LEU A 16 -4.01 3.28 -21.54
N ILE A 17 -3.72 1.99 -21.70
CA ILE A 17 -4.04 0.95 -20.72
C ILE A 17 -3.36 1.26 -19.38
N LEU A 18 -2.07 1.62 -19.38
CA LEU A 18 -1.33 1.93 -18.15
C LEU A 18 -1.94 3.11 -17.39
N VAL A 19 -2.33 4.17 -18.11
CA VAL A 19 -2.98 5.34 -17.51
C VAL A 19 -4.34 4.97 -16.92
N LEU A 20 -5.17 4.24 -17.67
CA LEU A 20 -6.52 3.87 -17.24
C LEU A 20 -6.53 2.87 -16.08
N THR A 21 -5.49 2.05 -15.97
CA THR A 21 -5.38 1.05 -14.91
C THR A 21 -4.57 1.54 -13.72
N ASN A 22 -3.99 2.75 -13.73
CA ASN A 22 -3.20 3.23 -12.61
C ASN A 22 -4.07 3.37 -11.34
N PRO A 23 -3.77 2.64 -10.24
CA PRO A 23 -4.64 2.57 -9.08
C PRO A 23 -4.87 3.92 -8.39
N GLY A 24 -6.04 4.05 -7.77
CA GLY A 24 -6.47 5.22 -7.01
C GLY A 24 -5.97 5.20 -5.57
N LEU A 25 -6.09 6.35 -4.86
CA LEU A 25 -5.66 6.46 -3.46
C LEU A 25 -6.34 5.43 -2.54
N GLU A 26 -7.62 5.16 -2.78
CA GLU A 26 -8.39 4.20 -1.99
C GLU A 26 -7.88 2.76 -2.18
N ASP A 27 -7.40 2.40 -3.38
CA ASP A 27 -6.77 1.09 -3.62
C ASP A 27 -5.47 0.96 -2.81
N HIS A 28 -4.70 2.04 -2.72
CA HIS A 28 -3.50 2.09 -1.89
C HIS A 28 -3.83 1.91 -0.41
N LYS A 29 -4.78 2.68 0.13
CA LYS A 29 -5.22 2.56 1.53
C LYS A 29 -5.75 1.15 1.83
N ALA A 30 -6.60 0.62 0.97
CA ALA A 30 -7.15 -0.72 1.12
C ALA A 30 -6.06 -1.79 1.17
N LYS A 31 -5.04 -1.69 0.29
CA LYS A 31 -3.92 -2.63 0.29
C LYS A 31 -3.06 -2.52 1.55
N VAL A 32 -2.78 -1.30 2.03
CA VAL A 32 -2.03 -1.08 3.27
C VAL A 32 -2.79 -1.65 4.47
N LYS A 33 -4.10 -1.35 4.61
CA LYS A 33 -4.95 -1.93 5.66
C LYS A 33 -4.98 -3.45 5.60
N ALA A 34 -5.08 -4.03 4.40
CA ALA A 34 -5.08 -5.48 4.22
C ALA A 34 -3.74 -6.13 4.63
N SER A 35 -2.61 -5.51 4.26
CA SER A 35 -1.28 -5.94 4.70
C SER A 35 -1.16 -5.89 6.22
N PHE A 36 -1.59 -4.79 6.84
CA PHE A 36 -1.58 -4.59 8.29
C PHE A 36 -2.45 -5.64 9.01
N ARG A 37 -3.70 -5.86 8.57
CA ARG A 37 -4.58 -6.91 9.10
C ARG A 37 -3.94 -8.29 9.01
N LYS A 38 -3.26 -8.58 7.89
CA LYS A 38 -2.57 -9.86 7.68
C LYS A 38 -1.42 -10.04 8.67
N GLU A 39 -0.64 -8.99 8.92
CA GLU A 39 0.47 -9.03 9.89
C GLU A 39 -0.04 -9.22 11.32
N ILE A 40 -1.04 -8.44 11.75
CA ILE A 40 -1.68 -8.63 13.07
C ILE A 40 -2.23 -10.05 13.22
N LYS A 41 -3.00 -10.52 12.22
CA LYS A 41 -3.58 -11.87 12.26
C LYS A 41 -2.51 -12.95 12.33
N SER A 42 -1.40 -12.78 11.62
CA SER A 42 -0.27 -13.71 11.67
C SER A 42 0.43 -13.70 13.03
N ALA A 43 0.64 -12.51 13.61
CA ALA A 43 1.25 -12.37 14.93
C ALA A 43 0.42 -13.03 16.03
N ILE A 44 -0.91 -12.97 15.91
CA ILE A 44 -1.84 -13.55 16.88
C ILE A 44 -2.02 -15.05 16.66
N ALA A 45 -2.15 -15.50 15.42
CA ALA A 45 -2.20 -16.93 15.12
C ALA A 45 -0.93 -17.67 15.60
N SER A 46 0.21 -16.98 15.69
CA SER A 46 1.44 -17.53 16.26
C SER A 46 1.49 -17.55 17.80
N LYS A 47 0.54 -16.89 18.48
CA LYS A 47 0.40 -16.82 19.94
C LYS A 47 -0.88 -17.58 20.37
N THR A 48 -0.72 -18.89 20.53
CA THR A 48 -1.69 -19.97 20.80
C THR A 48 -2.87 -19.72 21.77
N ASP A 49 -4.04 -20.27 21.39
CA ASP A 49 -5.19 -20.88 22.10
C ASP A 49 -5.80 -20.37 23.42
N GLN A 50 -5.47 -19.19 23.96
CA GLN A 50 -6.24 -18.63 25.09
C GLN A 50 -6.33 -17.10 25.07
N GLU A 51 -7.02 -16.54 24.07
CA GLU A 51 -7.37 -15.12 24.09
C GLU A 51 -8.56 -14.86 25.03
N SER A 52 -8.31 -14.14 26.12
CA SER A 52 -9.38 -13.61 26.96
C SER A 52 -10.23 -12.60 26.17
N ALA A 53 -11.51 -12.44 26.55
CA ALA A 53 -12.40 -11.47 25.91
C ALA A 53 -11.81 -10.03 25.91
N ALA A 54 -11.01 -9.68 26.92
CA ALA A 54 -10.31 -8.41 27.00
C ALA A 54 -9.21 -8.26 25.94
N ALA A 55 -8.47 -9.34 25.63
CA ALA A 55 -7.43 -9.34 24.59
C ALA A 55 -8.05 -9.16 23.19
N ILE A 56 -9.13 -9.89 22.89
CA ILE A 56 -9.87 -9.77 21.63
C ILE A 56 -10.42 -8.35 21.46
N PHE A 57 -11.00 -7.79 22.52
CA PHE A 57 -11.52 -6.43 22.51
C PHE A 57 -10.42 -5.39 22.27
N GLY A 58 -9.29 -5.50 22.99
CA GLY A 58 -8.13 -4.64 22.81
C GLY A 58 -7.54 -4.70 21.40
N GLN A 59 -7.44 -5.89 20.82
CA GLN A 59 -6.99 -6.06 19.44
C GLN A 59 -7.96 -5.41 18.44
N THR A 60 -9.26 -5.62 18.63
CA THR A 60 -10.29 -5.08 17.72
C THR A 60 -10.25 -3.55 17.73
N LEU A 61 -10.18 -2.95 18.92
CA LEU A 61 -10.01 -1.51 19.09
C LEU A 61 -8.70 -1.00 18.49
N GLY A 62 -7.58 -1.67 18.77
CA GLY A 62 -6.27 -1.30 18.23
C GLY A 62 -6.22 -1.36 16.70
N THR A 63 -6.86 -2.37 16.11
CA THR A 63 -6.97 -2.51 14.65
C THR A 63 -7.82 -1.39 14.06
N ALA A 64 -8.98 -1.07 14.64
CA ALA A 64 -9.84 0.01 14.17
C ALA A 64 -9.15 1.39 14.27
N PHE A 65 -8.42 1.63 15.36
CA PHE A 65 -7.62 2.84 15.53
C PHE A 65 -6.53 2.93 14.45
N ALA A 66 -5.75 1.86 14.26
CA ALA A 66 -4.71 1.82 13.25
C ALA A 66 -5.25 2.04 11.82
N GLU A 67 -6.40 1.47 11.47
CA GLU A 67 -7.04 1.71 10.17
C GLU A 67 -7.41 3.18 9.95
N THR A 68 -7.90 3.84 11.00
CA THR A 68 -8.22 5.28 10.96
C THR A 68 -6.97 6.12 10.78
N VAL A 69 -5.87 5.75 11.45
CA VAL A 69 -4.57 6.41 11.30
C VAL A 69 -4.04 6.21 9.87
N ILE A 70 -4.09 4.99 9.33
CA ILE A 70 -3.67 4.68 7.96
C ILE A 70 -4.40 5.57 6.94
N ASP A 71 -5.69 5.85 7.13
CA ASP A 71 -6.45 6.72 6.21
C ASP A 71 -5.93 8.14 6.12
N HIS A 72 -5.34 8.65 7.21
CA HIS A 72 -4.78 10.01 7.27
C HIS A 72 -3.31 10.06 6.87
N LEU A 73 -2.54 9.00 7.14
CA LEU A 73 -1.10 8.97 6.90
C LEU A 73 -0.72 8.51 5.48
N ILE A 74 -1.60 7.75 4.80
CA ILE A 74 -1.33 7.28 3.44
C ILE A 74 -1.68 8.33 2.40
N THR A 75 -0.70 8.59 1.54
CA THR A 75 -0.83 9.49 0.40
C THR A 75 -0.39 8.78 -0.88
N ARG A 76 -0.91 9.26 -2.02
CA ARG A 76 -0.60 8.72 -3.34
C ARG A 76 0.09 9.79 -4.19
N ASP A 77 1.29 9.47 -4.68
CA ASP A 77 1.91 10.23 -5.75
C ASP A 77 1.59 9.58 -7.09
N ASN A 78 1.10 10.36 -8.06
CA ASN A 78 0.70 9.87 -9.37
C ASN A 78 1.72 10.29 -10.45
N TYR A 79 2.35 9.31 -11.11
CA TYR A 79 3.34 9.50 -12.18
C TYR A 79 2.80 9.08 -13.56
N LEU A 80 1.50 9.29 -13.80
CA LEU A 80 0.77 8.98 -15.04
C LEU A 80 0.60 7.47 -15.30
N LEU A 81 1.70 6.72 -15.44
CA LEU A 81 1.71 5.27 -15.74
C LEU A 81 1.74 4.37 -14.49
N LEU A 82 2.24 4.93 -13.39
CA LEU A 82 2.37 4.27 -12.10
C LEU A 82 2.07 5.26 -10.98
N SER A 83 1.93 4.74 -9.77
CA SER A 83 1.73 5.53 -8.57
C SER A 83 2.62 5.03 -7.44
N LEU A 84 2.96 5.90 -6.50
CA LEU A 84 3.69 5.53 -5.29
C LEU A 84 2.78 5.64 -4.08
N THR A 85 2.92 4.68 -3.18
CA THR A 85 2.29 4.70 -1.86
C THR A 85 3.25 5.35 -0.89
N LYS A 86 2.86 6.47 -0.29
CA LYS A 86 3.66 7.19 0.71
C LYS A 86 2.98 7.16 2.06
N LEU A 87 3.74 6.83 3.10
CA LEU A 87 3.34 6.92 4.50
C LEU A 87 4.01 8.15 5.12
N LYS A 88 3.22 9.07 5.67
CA LYS A 88 3.73 10.20 6.45
C LYS A 88 3.84 9.79 7.90
N PHE A 89 5.04 9.46 8.36
CA PHE A 89 5.32 9.18 9.77
C PHE A 89 6.34 10.20 10.26
N ASP A 90 6.02 10.93 11.33
CA ASP A 90 6.86 12.01 11.87
C ASP A 90 7.13 13.19 10.88
N GLY A 91 6.14 13.52 10.05
CA GLY A 91 6.24 14.63 9.09
C GLY A 91 6.97 14.31 7.79
N GLU A 92 7.77 13.24 7.74
CA GLU A 92 8.49 12.85 6.52
C GLU A 92 7.73 11.79 5.70
N PRO A 93 7.50 12.04 4.39
CA PRO A 93 6.83 11.08 3.52
C PRO A 93 7.79 9.97 3.07
N LYS A 94 7.55 8.74 3.53
CA LYS A 94 8.34 7.56 3.14
C LYS A 94 7.58 6.69 2.15
N VAL A 95 8.24 6.27 1.08
CA VAL A 95 7.63 5.41 0.05
C VAL A 95 7.59 3.97 0.56
N ILE A 96 6.39 3.41 0.66
CA ILE A 96 6.15 2.06 1.19
C ILE A 96 5.54 1.11 0.15
N GLY A 97 5.38 1.56 -1.10
CA GLY A 97 4.78 0.73 -2.13
C GLY A 97 4.66 1.39 -3.49
N VAL A 98 4.33 0.58 -4.49
CA VAL A 98 4.12 1.01 -5.88
C VAL A 98 2.78 0.48 -6.39
N GLY A 99 2.09 1.31 -7.16
CA GLY A 99 0.86 1.01 -7.88
C GLY A 99 1.13 0.96 -9.37
N ILE A 100 0.76 -0.15 -10.02
CA ILE A 100 0.90 -0.33 -11.47
C ILE A 100 -0.16 -1.32 -11.96
N LEU A 101 -0.75 -1.06 -13.14
CA LEU A 101 -1.70 -1.97 -13.79
C LEU A 101 -2.83 -2.44 -12.83
N GLY A 102 -3.41 -1.54 -12.06
CA GLY A 102 -4.53 -1.79 -11.14
C GLY A 102 -4.13 -2.49 -9.84
N ASN A 103 -2.84 -2.74 -9.64
CA ASN A 103 -2.33 -3.49 -8.51
C ASN A 103 -1.45 -2.60 -7.64
N VAL A 104 -1.64 -2.69 -6.32
CA VAL A 104 -0.77 -2.05 -5.34
C VAL A 104 0.10 -3.11 -4.67
N PHE A 105 1.40 -2.86 -4.66
CA PHE A 105 2.41 -3.67 -4.02
C PHE A 105 3.00 -2.88 -2.85
N ILE A 106 2.81 -3.38 -1.63
CA ILE A 106 3.36 -2.78 -0.41
C ILE A 106 4.65 -3.50 -0.07
N THR A 107 5.72 -2.74 0.14
CA THR A 107 7.00 -3.27 0.58
C THR A 107 6.89 -3.62 2.06
N LYS A 108 7.32 -4.83 2.45
CA LYS A 108 7.37 -5.26 3.86
C LYS A 108 8.40 -4.53 4.71
N LYS A 109 9.18 -3.61 4.13
CA LYS A 109 10.22 -2.83 4.81
C LYS A 109 9.63 -1.69 5.66
N ILE A 110 8.61 -1.99 6.47
CA ILE A 110 8.22 -1.11 7.59
C ILE A 110 9.32 -1.15 8.67
N ASP A 111 10.17 -2.19 8.67
CA ASP A 111 11.25 -2.40 9.65
C ASP A 111 12.56 -1.64 9.37
N GLU A 112 12.80 -1.13 8.15
CA GLU A 112 14.06 -0.40 7.85
C GLU A 112 14.05 1.06 8.37
N LEU A 113 12.94 1.53 8.94
CA LEU A 113 12.82 2.89 9.49
C LEU A 113 13.48 3.07 10.86
N HIS A 114 13.95 1.99 11.48
CA HIS A 114 14.62 2.03 12.79
C HIS A 114 16.16 2.14 12.72
N GLU A 115 16.79 1.99 11.54
CA GLU A 115 18.26 1.99 11.45
C GLU A 115 18.89 3.31 10.97
N GLU A 116 18.17 4.18 10.26
CA GLU A 116 18.74 5.46 9.78
C GLU A 116 18.73 6.60 10.82
N SER A 117 18.07 6.44 11.97
CA SER A 117 18.10 7.44 13.06
C SER A 117 19.23 7.24 14.07
N LYS A 118 20.20 6.35 13.77
CA LYS A 118 21.32 6.01 14.67
C LYS A 118 22.73 6.19 14.11
N GLN A 119 22.91 6.86 12.97
CA GLN A 119 24.24 7.27 12.51
C GLN A 119 24.53 8.74 12.83
#